data_AF-B2VB24-F1
#
_entry.id   AF-B2VB24-F1
#
_cell.length_a   1.000
_cell.length_b   1.000
_cell.length_c   1.000
_cell.angle_alpha   90.00
_cell.angle_beta   90.00
_cell.angle_gamma   90.00
#
_symmetry.space_group_name_H-M   'P 1'
#
loop_
_entity.id
_entity.type
_entity.pdbx_description
1 polymer ?
#
loop_
_entity_poly.entity_id
_entity_poly.type
_entity_poly.pdbx_seq_one_letter_code
_entity_poly.pdbx_strand_id
1 'polypeptide(L)'
;MALDHGILNVPLDKRGNFHKELDDYLATEKRRKEDEIFLRKTAFNEAKSLAKNLYLQMNTDLIRAEAKRRGMKLSELRECLKDIRDCRPKQAPIVFAQFIKPA
;
A
#
# COMPACT_ATOMS: atom_id res chain seq x y z
N MET A 1 -8.32 29.47 -51.39
CA MET A 1 -8.89 28.51 -50.42
C MET A 1 -8.42 28.94 -49.04
N ALA A 2 -9.26 29.64 -48.27
CA ALA A 2 -8.92 30.13 -46.94
C ALA A 2 -8.98 28.96 -45.94
N LEU A 3 -7.92 28.80 -45.14
CA LEU A 3 -7.89 27.82 -44.06
C LEU A 3 -8.90 28.28 -43.00
N ASP A 4 -9.98 27.54 -42.88
CA ASP A 4 -11.02 27.73 -41.87
C ASP A 4 -10.43 27.32 -40.52
N HIS A 5 -9.65 28.23 -39.92
CA HIS A 5 -9.19 28.10 -38.56
C HIS A 5 -10.42 28.26 -37.68
N GLY A 6 -11.03 27.14 -37.30
CA GLY A 6 -12.12 27.02 -36.33
C GLY A 6 -11.73 27.49 -34.92
N ILE A 7 -11.24 28.72 -34.80
CA ILE A 7 -11.12 29.43 -33.55
C ILE A 7 -12.51 29.97 -33.28
N LEU A 8 -13.22 29.25 -32.41
CA LEU A 8 -14.48 29.66 -31.80
C LEU A 8 -14.34 31.13 -31.37
N ASN A 9 -14.96 32.05 -32.11
CA ASN A 9 -14.86 33.49 -31.92
C ASN A 9 -15.75 33.95 -30.76
N VAL A 10 -15.51 33.38 -29.57
CA VAL A 10 -16.21 33.76 -28.35
C VAL A 10 -15.40 34.88 -27.69
N PRO A 11 -16.01 36.06 -27.45
CA PRO A 11 -15.36 37.16 -26.72
C PRO A 11 -14.77 36.64 -25.42
N LEU A 12 -13.57 37.08 -25.06
CA LEU A 12 -12.89 36.67 -23.80
C LEU A 12 -13.82 36.81 -22.59
N ASP A 13 -14.69 37.81 -22.58
CA ASP A 13 -15.67 38.10 -21.52
C ASP A 13 -16.82 37.08 -21.42
N LYS A 14 -17.04 36.28 -22.47
CA LYS A 14 -18.05 35.20 -22.54
C LYS A 14 -17.44 33.81 -22.48
N ARG A 15 -16.10 33.72 -22.47
CA ARG A 15 -15.41 32.49 -22.06
C ARG A 15 -15.67 32.40 -20.56
N GLY A 16 -16.40 31.37 -20.12
CA GLY A 16 -16.64 31.13 -18.70
C GLY A 16 -15.33 31.15 -17.90
N ASN A 17 -15.42 31.17 -16.58
CA ASN A 17 -14.24 31.23 -15.71
C ASN A 17 -13.50 29.89 -15.68
N PHE A 18 -13.02 29.42 -16.85
CA PHE A 18 -12.35 28.14 -17.09
C PHE A 18 -11.16 27.96 -16.15
N HIS A 19 -10.50 29.06 -15.78
CA HIS A 19 -9.42 29.05 -14.79
C HIS A 19 -9.91 28.63 -13.40
N LYS A 20 -11.08 29.10 -12.96
CA LYS A 20 -11.67 28.69 -11.67
C LYS A 20 -12.12 27.23 -11.69
N GLU A 21 -12.77 26.79 -12.77
CA GLU A 21 -13.19 25.38 -12.90
C GLU A 21 -11.98 24.43 -12.96
N LEU A 22 -10.88 24.84 -13.61
CA LEU A 22 -9.62 24.10 -13.61
C LEU A 22 -8.94 24.09 -12.23
N ASP A 23 -8.93 25.22 -11.53
CA ASP A 23 -8.36 25.31 -10.18
C ASP A 23 -9.14 24.43 -9.18
N ASP A 24 -10.47 24.46 -9.25
CA ASP A 24 -11.36 23.61 -8.45
C ASP A 24 -11.14 22.13 -8.76
N TYR A 25 -11.05 21.77 -10.04
CA TYR A 25 -10.74 20.39 -10.46
C TYR A 25 -9.37 19.93 -9.93
N LEU A 26 -8.31 20.73 -10.09
CA LEU A 26 -6.98 20.42 -9.58
C LEU A 26 -6.96 20.30 -8.06
N ALA A 27 -7.73 21.13 -7.34
CA ALA A 27 -7.87 21.03 -5.89
C ALA A 27 -8.56 19.73 -5.48
N THR A 28 -9.62 19.32 -6.18
CA THR A 28 -10.30 18.03 -5.90
C THR A 28 -9.41 16.83 -6.18
N GLU A 29 -8.63 16.84 -7.27
CA GLU A 29 -7.69 15.76 -7.60
C GLU A 29 -6.54 15.67 -6.58
N LYS A 30 -6.04 16.81 -6.07
CA LYS A 30 -5.05 16.81 -4.98
C LYS A 30 -5.61 16.15 -3.72
N ARG A 31 -6.83 16.55 -3.31
CA ARG A 31 -7.50 15.95 -2.14
C ARG A 31 -7.71 14.45 -2.31
N ARG A 32 -8.19 14.00 -3.48
CA ARG A 32 -8.35 12.57 -3.79
C ARG A 32 -7.04 11.79 -3.65
N LYS A 33 -5.93 12.34 -4.17
CA LYS A 33 -4.61 11.71 -4.06
C LYS A 33 -4.12 11.66 -2.62
N GLU A 34 -4.35 12.72 -1.84
CA GLU A 34 -4.02 12.75 -0.42
C GLU A 34 -4.82 11.72 0.38
N ASP A 35 -6.13 11.62 0.12
CA ASP A 35 -7.02 10.63 0.73
C ASP A 35 -6.58 9.20 0.38
N GLU A 36 -6.24 8.93 -0.89
CA GLU A 36 -5.70 7.63 -1.30
C GLU A 36 -4.40 7.27 -0.57
N ILE A 37 -3.47 8.23 -0.43
CA ILE A 37 -2.22 8.01 0.29
C ILE A 37 -2.51 7.72 1.76
N PHE A 38 -3.44 8.47 2.36
CA PHE A 38 -3.85 8.28 3.75
C PHE A 38 -4.43 6.86 3.95
N LEU A 39 -5.38 6.44 3.11
CA LEU A 39 -5.97 5.09 3.15
C LEU A 39 -4.93 3.99 2.96
N ARG A 40 -3.96 4.17 2.06
CA ARG A 40 -2.86 3.20 1.87
C ARG A 40 -1.98 3.11 3.13
N LYS A 41 -1.71 4.23 3.79
CA LYS A 41 -0.90 4.30 5.01
C LYS A 41 -1.61 3.67 6.20
N THR A 42 -2.91 3.93 6.38
CA THR A 42 -3.71 3.32 7.47
C THR A 42 -3.77 1.81 7.29
N ALA A 43 -4.12 1.32 6.09
CA ALA A 43 -4.17 -0.10 5.79
C ALA A 43 -2.81 -0.80 5.99
N PHE A 44 -1.70 -0.12 5.66
CA PHE A 44 -0.36 -0.66 5.92
C PHE A 44 -0.06 -0.76 7.42
N ASN A 45 -0.41 0.26 8.20
CA ASN A 45 -0.19 0.27 9.65
C ASN A 45 -1.03 -0.79 10.38
N GLU A 46 -2.29 -0.95 9.96
CA GLU A 46 -3.16 -2.01 10.46
C GLU A 46 -2.58 -3.39 10.17
N ALA A 47 -2.18 -3.64 8.92
CA ALA A 47 -1.53 -4.90 8.53
C ALA A 47 -0.23 -5.13 9.33
N LYS A 48 0.55 -4.07 9.59
CA LYS A 48 1.78 -4.17 10.39
C LYS A 48 1.50 -4.52 11.85
N SER A 49 0.44 -3.96 12.42
CA SER A 49 0.00 -4.30 13.78
C SER A 49 -0.42 -5.78 13.89
N LEU A 50 -1.20 -6.26 12.91
CA LEU A 50 -1.61 -7.66 12.83
C LEU A 50 -0.39 -8.59 12.66
N ALA A 51 0.51 -8.26 11.75
CA ALA A 51 1.74 -9.01 11.53
C ALA A 51 2.59 -9.12 12.81
N LYS A 52 2.69 -8.03 13.59
CA LYS A 52 3.41 -8.03 14.87
C LYS A 52 2.76 -8.96 15.88
N ASN A 53 1.43 -8.93 15.99
CA ASN A 53 0.68 -9.79 16.91
C ASN A 53 0.85 -11.27 16.53
N LEU A 54 0.72 -11.60 15.24
CA LEU A 54 0.92 -12.96 14.74
C LEU A 54 2.34 -13.45 14.97
N TYR A 55 3.35 -12.59 14.76
CA TYR A 55 4.75 -12.94 15.01
C TYR A 55 5.00 -13.35 16.47
N LEU A 56 4.34 -12.70 17.43
CA LEU A 56 4.44 -13.03 18.85
C LEU A 56 3.76 -14.37 19.19
N GLN A 57 2.78 -14.80 18.39
CA GLN A 57 2.06 -16.07 18.57
C GLN A 57 2.76 -17.27 17.91
N MET A 58 3.82 -17.04 17.13
CA MET A 58 4.53 -18.11 16.43
C MET A 58 5.25 -19.04 17.41
N ASN A 59 5.13 -20.35 17.19
CA ASN A 59 5.80 -21.35 18.00
C ASN A 59 7.25 -21.56 17.55
N THR A 60 8.20 -21.41 18.48
CA THR A 60 9.63 -21.54 18.22
C THR A 60 10.07 -22.93 17.78
N ASP A 61 9.36 -23.99 18.19
CA ASP A 61 9.68 -25.37 17.82
C ASP A 61 9.33 -25.64 16.35
N LEU A 62 8.21 -25.09 15.87
CA LEU A 62 7.81 -25.18 14.47
C LEU A 62 8.80 -24.43 13.55
N ILE A 63 9.25 -23.25 13.98
CA ILE A 63 10.30 -22.50 13.26
C ILE A 63 11.60 -23.31 13.19
N ARG A 64 11.99 -23.96 14.29
CA ARG A 64 13.19 -24.81 14.33
C ARG A 64 13.06 -26.04 13.42
N ALA A 65 11.89 -26.68 13.38
CA ALA A 65 11.64 -27.81 12.50
C ALA A 65 11.72 -27.38 11.03
N GLU A 66 11.16 -26.23 10.68
CA GLU A 66 11.19 -25.71 9.31
C GLU A 66 12.59 -25.25 8.89
N ALA A 67 13.36 -24.64 9.80
CA ALA A 67 14.76 -24.30 9.54
C ALA A 67 15.58 -25.55 9.20
N LYS A 68 15.39 -26.64 9.97
CA LYS A 68 16.02 -27.94 9.70
C LYS A 68 15.58 -28.53 8.36
N ARG A 69 14.28 -28.50 8.05
CA ARG A 69 13.75 -29.00 6.77
C ARG A 69 14.37 -28.29 5.57
N ARG A 70 14.62 -26.98 5.70
CA ARG A 70 15.20 -26.15 4.63
C ARG A 70 16.73 -26.11 4.63
N GLY A 71 17.38 -26.76 5.60
CA GLY A 71 18.83 -26.72 5.76
C GLY A 71 19.38 -25.34 6.13
N MET A 72 18.56 -24.46 6.71
CA MET A 72 18.94 -23.09 7.09
C MET A 72 19.25 -22.97 8.58
N LYS A 73 20.03 -21.94 8.95
CA LYS A 73 20.22 -21.62 10.37
C LYS A 73 18.94 -21.01 10.95
N LEU A 74 18.69 -21.27 12.22
CA LEU A 74 17.52 -20.72 12.92
C LEU A 74 17.53 -19.18 12.96
N SER A 75 18.70 -18.57 13.06
CA SER A 75 18.88 -17.11 13.03
C SER A 75 18.45 -16.53 11.68
N GLU A 76 18.92 -17.11 10.58
CA GLU A 76 18.60 -16.69 9.20
C GLU A 76 17.09 -16.77 8.94
N LEU A 77 16.44 -17.87 9.36
CA LEU A 77 14.99 -17.99 9.19
C LEU A 77 14.23 -16.96 10.06
N ARG A 78 14.69 -16.67 11.27
CA ARG A 78 14.08 -15.64 12.13
C ARG A 78 14.23 -14.24 11.58
N GLU A 79 15.37 -13.93 10.96
CA GLU A 79 15.60 -12.65 10.27
C GLU A 79 14.65 -12.51 9.09
N CYS A 80 14.54 -13.53 8.24
CA CYS A 80 13.55 -13.54 7.15
C CYS A 80 12.11 -13.31 7.65
N LEU A 81 11.71 -13.95 8.75
CA LEU A 81 10.38 -13.75 9.33
C LEU A 81 10.20 -12.34 9.91
N LYS A 82 11.26 -11.76 10.49
CA LYS A 82 11.26 -10.37 10.98
C LYS A 82 11.15 -9.38 9.82
N ASP A 83 11.85 -9.62 8.72
CA ASP A 83 11.78 -8.79 7.52
C ASP A 83 10.39 -8.85 6.88
N ILE A 84 9.75 -10.02 6.86
CA ILE A 84 8.37 -10.17 6.39
C ILE A 84 7.41 -9.35 7.26
N ARG A 85 7.57 -9.37 8.59
CA ARG A 85 6.78 -8.55 9.52
C ARG A 85 6.94 -7.05 9.24
N ASP A 86 8.18 -6.58 9.02
CA ASP A 86 8.49 -5.15 8.96
C ASP A 86 8.30 -4.55 7.57
N CYS A 87 8.62 -5.29 6.51
CA CYS A 87 8.63 -4.81 5.13
C CYS A 87 7.43 -5.29 4.31
N ARG A 88 6.82 -6.44 4.65
CA ARG A 88 5.72 -7.04 3.87
C ARG A 88 4.54 -7.48 4.75
N PRO A 89 3.95 -6.56 5.53
CA PRO A 89 2.92 -6.90 6.52
C PRO A 89 1.66 -7.53 5.93
N LYS A 90 1.34 -7.25 4.65
CA LYS A 90 0.19 -7.87 3.96
C LYS A 90 0.37 -9.37 3.71
N GLN A 91 1.61 -9.84 3.54
CA GLN A 91 1.92 -11.25 3.28
C GLN A 91 2.19 -12.03 4.57
N ALA A 92 2.47 -11.32 5.67
CA ALA A 92 2.81 -11.91 6.95
C ALA A 92 1.77 -12.92 7.48
N PRO A 93 0.43 -12.69 7.39
CA PRO A 93 -0.54 -13.67 7.88
C PRO A 93 -0.46 -15.03 7.18
N ILE A 94 -0.23 -15.03 5.87
CA ILE A 94 -0.15 -16.25 5.05
C ILE A 94 1.09 -17.06 5.44
N VAL A 95 2.23 -16.38 5.60
CA VAL A 95 3.48 -17.03 5.97
C VAL A 95 3.44 -17.53 7.41
N PHE A 96 2.92 -16.71 8.33
CA PHE A 96 2.94 -17.01 9.76
C PHE A 96 1.94 -18.10 10.16
N ALA A 97 0.87 -18.31 9.38
CA ALA A 97 -0.11 -19.37 9.62
C ALA A 97 0.52 -20.77 9.76
N GLN A 98 1.64 -21.04 9.07
CA GLN A 98 2.34 -22.33 9.15
C GLN A 98 3.05 -22.58 10.49
N PHE A 99 3.25 -21.52 11.28
CA PHE A 99 4.02 -21.54 12.52
C PHE A 99 3.17 -21.26 13.75
N ILE A 100 1.87 -21.04 13.57
CA ILE A 100 0.90 -20.87 14.65
C ILE A 100 0.20 -22.21 14.82
N LYS A 101 0.21 -22.77 16.03
CA LYS A 101 -0.54 -24.00 16.30
C LYS A 101 -2.04 -23.69 16.17
N PRO A 102 -2.83 -24.52 15.47
CA PRO A 102 -4.27 -24.40 15.55
C PRO A 102 -4.73 -24.60 17.00
N ALA A 103 -5.72 -23.81 17.39
CA ALA A 103 -6.53 -23.91 18.61
C ALA A 103 -6.77 -25.36 19.05
#